data_AF-A0A7Z9WZM5-F1
#
_entry.id   AF-A0A7Z9WZM5-F1
#
_cell.length_a   1.000
_cell.length_b   1.000
_cell.length_c   1.000
_cell.angle_alpha   90.00
_cell.angle_beta   90.00
_cell.angle_gamma   90.00
#
_symmetry.space_group_name_H-M   'P 1'
#
loop_
_entity.id
_entity.type
_entity.pdbx_description
1 polymer ?
#
loop_
_entity_poly.entity_id
_entity_poly.type
_entity_poly.pdbx_seq_one_letter_code
_entity_poly.pdbx_strand_id
1 'polypeptide(L)' 'MAKKALDELLKDMDDVELEEVEVMTNPLRVLKDGIKFIPSLKSGDEKISGILLSSDKIKTFLNKVQSL' A
#
# COMPACT_ATOMS: atom_id res chain seq x y z
N MET A 1 1.05 -5.47 12.22
CA MET A 1 2.41 -5.79 11.71
C MET A 1 2.69 -5.10 10.38
N ALA A 2 1.84 -5.26 9.35
CA ALA A 2 2.03 -4.59 8.06
C ALA A 2 2.09 -3.06 8.15
N LYS A 3 1.17 -2.40 8.88
CA LYS A 3 1.18 -0.94 9.08
C LYS A 3 2.47 -0.44 9.73
N LYS A 4 2.87 -1.03 10.87
CA LYS A 4 4.13 -0.69 11.54
C LYS A 4 5.36 -0.84 10.61
N ALA A 5 5.43 -1.93 9.84
CA ALA A 5 6.55 -2.14 8.91
C ALA A 5 6.54 -1.10 7.78
N LEU A 6 5.36 -0.73 7.27
CA LEU A 6 5.21 0.35 6.30
C LEU A 6 5.66 1.69 6.89
N ASP A 7 5.16 2.04 8.09
CA ASP A 7 5.52 3.30 8.77
C ASP A 7 7.04 3.38 9.02
N GLU A 8 7.69 2.27 9.40
CA GLU A 8 9.15 2.22 9.58
C GLU A 8 9.91 2.43 8.28
N LEU A 9 9.42 1.89 7.15
CA LEU A 9 10.04 2.06 5.83
C LEU A 9 9.84 3.46 5.26
N LEU A 10 8.70 4.10 5.56
CA LEU A 10 8.38 5.44 5.08
C LEU A 10 9.08 6.56 5.84
N LYS A 11 9.62 6.30 7.04
CA LYS A 11 10.38 7.32 7.82
C LYS A 11 11.58 7.88 7.07
N ASP A 12 12.17 7.09 6.20
CA ASP A 12 13.34 7.48 5.40
C ASP A 12 12.93 8.01 4.00
N MET A 13 11.63 8.24 3.76
CA MET A 13 11.04 8.62 2.47
C MET A 13 10.22 9.92 2.61
N ASP A 14 10.87 11.06 2.39
CA ASP A 14 10.22 12.38 2.50
C ASP A 14 9.28 12.72 1.32
N ASP A 15 9.31 11.93 0.24
CA ASP A 15 8.57 12.14 -1.01
C ASP A 15 7.29 11.30 -1.14
N VAL A 16 6.95 10.50 -0.12
CA VAL A 16 5.80 9.59 -0.15
C VAL A 16 4.70 10.08 0.81
N GLU A 17 3.53 10.37 0.26
CA GLU A 17 2.32 10.62 1.05
C GLU A 17 1.57 9.30 1.30
N LEU A 18 1.27 9.01 2.57
CA LEU A 18 0.48 7.84 2.96
C LEU A 18 -0.96 8.23 3.22
N GLU A 19 -1.88 7.68 2.42
CA GLU A 19 -3.31 7.78 2.65
C GLU A 19 -3.89 6.44 3.13
N GLU A 20 -4.60 6.47 4.26
CA GLU A 20 -5.31 5.29 4.79
C GLU A 20 -6.77 5.29 4.33
N VAL A 21 -7.15 4.25 3.60
CA VAL A 21 -8.51 4.09 3.07
C VAL A 21 -9.23 2.97 3.81
N GLU A 22 -10.27 3.34 4.54
CA GLU A 22 -11.15 2.35 5.17
C GLU A 22 -12.10 1.73 4.13
N VAL A 23 -11.93 0.44 3.89
CA VAL A 23 -12.60 -0.28 2.79
C VAL A 23 -14.11 -0.36 2.98
N MET A 24 -14.58 -0.51 4.22
CA MET A 24 -16.01 -0.68 4.52
C MET A 24 -16.82 0.59 4.27
N THR A 25 -16.19 1.76 4.44
CA THR A 25 -16.83 3.07 4.28
C THR A 25 -16.61 3.65 2.88
N ASN A 26 -15.68 3.11 2.09
CA ASN A 26 -15.32 3.60 0.75
C ASN A 26 -15.41 2.53 -0.37
N PRO A 27 -16.50 1.75 -0.49
CA PRO A 27 -16.56 0.60 -1.40
C PRO A 27 -16.41 0.98 -2.88
N LEU A 28 -16.95 2.13 -3.32
CA LEU A 28 -16.81 2.59 -4.71
C LEU A 28 -15.36 2.89 -5.08
N ARG A 29 -14.62 3.50 -4.16
CA ARG A 29 -13.19 3.80 -4.34
C ARG A 29 -12.38 2.51 -4.43
N VAL A 30 -12.61 1.59 -3.51
CA VAL A 30 -11.95 0.27 -3.46
C VAL A 30 -12.15 -0.50 -4.78
N LEU A 31 -13.36 -0.49 -5.31
CA LEU A 31 -13.68 -1.10 -6.61
C LEU A 31 -12.99 -0.39 -7.77
N LYS A 32 -13.01 0.96 -7.80
CA LYS A 32 -12.29 1.76 -8.82
C LYS A 32 -10.79 1.49 -8.77
N ASP A 33 -10.24 1.27 -7.58
CA ASP A 33 -8.85 0.93 -7.36
C ASP A 33 -8.52 -0.54 -7.69
N GLY A 34 -9.52 -1.34 -8.02
CA GLY A 34 -9.38 -2.76 -8.34
C GLY A 34 -8.91 -3.58 -7.15
N ILE A 35 -9.15 -3.11 -5.92
CA ILE A 35 -8.80 -3.79 -4.68
C ILE A 35 -9.90 -4.81 -4.39
N LYS A 36 -9.55 -6.09 -4.44
CA LYS A 36 -10.49 -7.20 -4.18
C LYS A 36 -10.28 -7.86 -2.81
N PHE A 37 -9.11 -7.65 -2.21
CA PHE A 37 -8.71 -8.26 -0.95
C PHE A 37 -7.94 -7.24 -0.10
N ILE A 38 -8.05 -7.38 1.22
CA ILE A 38 -7.24 -6.65 2.19
C ILE A 38 -6.38 -7.63 3.00
N PRO A 39 -5.21 -7.20 3.51
CA PRO A 39 -4.57 -5.90 3.28
C PRO A 39 -4.04 -5.67 1.85
N SER A 40 -4.01 -4.40 1.42
CA SER A 40 -3.51 -3.95 0.10
C SER A 40 -2.80 -2.60 0.18
N LEU A 41 -1.82 -2.38 -0.71
CA LEU A 41 -1.20 -1.08 -0.99
C LEU A 41 -1.32 -0.75 -2.48
N LYS A 42 -1.50 0.52 -2.81
CA LYS A 42 -1.63 1.01 -4.18
C LYS A 42 -0.88 2.34 -4.35
N SER A 43 -0.23 2.53 -5.49
CA SER A 43 0.34 3.80 -5.94
C SER A 43 0.21 3.87 -7.46
N GLY A 44 -0.50 4.88 -7.98
CA GLY A 44 -0.83 4.95 -9.41
C GLY A 44 -1.51 3.67 -9.92
N ASP A 45 -0.93 3.04 -10.93
CA ASP A 45 -1.40 1.76 -11.50
C ASP A 45 -0.81 0.53 -10.80
N GLU A 46 0.17 0.72 -9.91
CA GLU A 46 0.84 -0.34 -9.18
C GLU A 46 0.08 -0.71 -7.90
N LYS A 47 0.00 -2.01 -7.59
CA LYS A 47 -0.61 -2.50 -6.35
C LYS A 47 -0.05 -3.83 -5.88
N ILE A 48 -0.13 -4.05 -4.58
CA ILE A 48 0.06 -5.35 -3.95
C ILE A 48 -1.12 -5.68 -3.04
N SER A 49 -1.51 -6.95 -3.02
CA SER A 49 -2.60 -7.47 -2.18
C SER A 49 -2.23 -8.86 -1.66
N GLY A 50 -2.73 -9.22 -0.48
CA GLY A 50 -2.61 -10.59 0.02
C GLY A 50 -3.04 -10.73 1.48
N ILE A 51 -3.11 -11.96 1.97
CA ILE A 51 -3.49 -12.26 3.37
C ILE A 51 -2.53 -11.58 4.35
N LEU A 52 -1.24 -11.52 4.00
CA LEU A 52 -0.22 -10.82 4.76
C LEU A 52 0.74 -10.10 3.80
N LEU A 53 0.92 -8.80 4.05
CA LEU A 53 1.99 -8.00 3.45
C LEU A 53 3.19 -8.02 4.40
N SER A 54 4.17 -8.87 4.09
CA SER A 54 5.44 -8.90 4.81
C SER A 54 6.28 -7.66 4.49
N SER A 55 7.22 -7.32 5.38
CA SER A 55 8.13 -6.18 5.18
C SER A 55 8.85 -6.23 3.82
N ASP A 56 9.34 -7.41 3.41
CA ASP A 56 10.02 -7.58 2.12
C ASP A 56 9.11 -7.29 0.91
N LYS A 57 7.83 -7.66 0.98
CA LYS A 57 6.85 -7.35 -0.07
C LYS A 57 6.56 -5.86 -0.14
N ILE A 58 6.41 -5.22 1.02
CA ILE A 58 6.20 -3.77 1.12
C ILE A 58 7.43 -3.04 0.55
N LYS A 59 8.64 -3.43 0.96
CA LYS A 59 9.89 -2.83 0.47
C LYS A 59 10.06 -3.00 -1.04
N THR A 60 9.76 -4.19 -1.58
CA THR A 60 9.82 -4.43 -3.03
C THR A 60 8.85 -3.53 -3.79
N PHE A 61 7.65 -3.35 -3.25
CA PHE A 61 6.65 -2.45 -3.82
C PHE A 61 7.09 -0.99 -3.76
N LEU A 62 7.60 -0.51 -2.61
CA LEU A 62 8.11 0.85 -2.44
C LEU A 62 9.27 1.16 -3.42
N ASN A 63 10.23 0.25 -3.56
CA ASN A 63 11.32 0.40 -4.53
C ASN A 63 10.81 0.53 -5.97
N LYS A 64 9.74 -0.20 -6.32
CA LYS A 64 9.15 -0.16 -7.66
C LYS A 64 8.51 1.19 -7.95
N VAL A 65 7.80 1.76 -6.97
CA VAL A 65 7.05 3.02 -7.16
C VAL A 65 7.95 4.26 -7.06
N GLN A 66 9.09 4.18 -6.37
CA GLN A 66 10.11 5.24 -6.35
C GLN A 66 10.99 5.29 -7.62
N SER A 67 11.03 4.21 -8.40
CA SER A 67 11.84 4.17 -9.62
C SER A 67 11.13 4.80 -10.84
N LEU A 68 9.95 5.39 -10.62
CA LEU A 68 9.10 6.08 -11.61
C LEU A 68 9.09 7.58 -11.32
#